data_AF-A0A2H0N4M0-F1
#
_entry.id   AF-A0A2H0N4M0-F1
#
_cell.length_a   1.000
_cell.length_b   1.000
_cell.length_c   1.000
_cell.angle_alpha   90.00
_cell.angle_beta   90.00
_cell.angle_gamma   90.00
#
_symmetry.space_group_name_H-M   'P 1'
#
loop_
_entity.id
_entity.type
_entity.pdbx_description
1 polymer ?
#
loop_
_entity_poly.entity_id
_entity_poly.type
_entity_poly.pdbx_seq_one_letter_code
_entity_poly.pdbx_strand_id
1 'polypeptide(L)'
;MSLSENEKNKIVALQVAKTRAIQKNRVLDTVREKQIKKELIYYKQKLSESCNQNDSSKSFEILEKLIQLQGELLELILHKIQNRYGYVSDAITQKLTKIFIRDSHELSKNVLTHFYG
;
A
#
# COMPACT_ATOMS: atom_id res chain seq x y z
N MET A 1 -9.92 11.74 -44.84
CA MET A 1 -9.56 10.32 -45.03
C MET A 1 -10.28 9.51 -43.95
N SER A 2 -11.09 8.51 -44.32
CA SER A 2 -11.76 7.62 -43.36
C SER A 2 -10.94 6.37 -43.15
N LEU A 3 -10.80 5.93 -41.90
CA LEU A 3 -10.14 4.67 -41.54
C LEU A 3 -10.82 3.49 -42.24
N SER A 4 -10.02 2.57 -42.78
CA SER A 4 -10.50 1.30 -43.30
C SER A 4 -11.08 0.43 -42.19
N GLU A 5 -11.95 -0.50 -42.56
CA GLU A 5 -12.62 -1.42 -41.63
C GLU A 5 -11.61 -2.28 -40.84
N ASN A 6 -10.49 -2.64 -41.48
CA ASN A 6 -9.37 -3.35 -40.86
C ASN A 6 -8.64 -2.49 -39.80
N GLU A 7 -8.43 -1.19 -40.08
CA GLU A 7 -7.83 -0.26 -39.11
C GLU A 7 -8.75 0.00 -37.91
N LYS A 8 -10.06 0.14 -38.15
CA LYS A 8 -11.07 0.24 -37.08
C LYS A 8 -11.04 -0.99 -36.18
N ASN A 9 -11.00 -2.19 -36.76
CA ASN A 9 -10.94 -3.45 -36.00
C ASN A 9 -9.67 -3.57 -35.15
N LYS A 10 -8.50 -3.14 -35.68
CA LYS A 10 -7.24 -3.11 -34.93
C LYS A 10 -7.29 -2.15 -33.74
N ILE A 11 -7.86 -0.96 -33.92
CA ILE A 11 -8.02 0.04 -32.85
C ILE A 11 -8.91 -0.52 -31.73
N VAL A 12 -10.05 -1.13 -32.07
CA VAL A 12 -10.96 -1.74 -31.10
C VAL A 12 -10.26 -2.86 -30.33
N ALA A 13 -9.54 -3.76 -31.01
CA ALA A 13 -8.82 -4.86 -30.38
C ALA A 13 -7.75 -4.35 -29.38
N LEU A 14 -7.00 -3.31 -29.74
CA LEU A 14 -6.01 -2.67 -28.86
C LEU A 14 -6.67 -2.02 -27.63
N GLN A 15 -7.82 -1.37 -27.81
CA GLN A 15 -8.55 -0.73 -26.72
C GLN A 15 -9.16 -1.75 -25.75
N VAL A 16 -9.65 -2.88 -26.25
CA VAL A 16 -10.11 -4.02 -25.44
C VAL A 16 -8.95 -4.64 -24.65
N ALA A 17 -7.80 -4.89 -25.29
CA ALA A 17 -6.62 -5.43 -24.64
C ALA A 17 -6.12 -4.51 -23.51
N LYS A 18 -6.03 -3.20 -23.79
CA LYS A 18 -5.66 -2.18 -22.79
C LYS A 18 -6.64 -2.16 -21.61
N THR A 19 -7.94 -2.23 -21.88
CA THR A 19 -8.97 -2.26 -20.83
C THR A 19 -8.86 -3.52 -19.96
N ARG A 20 -8.63 -4.69 -20.56
CA ARG A 20 -8.41 -5.96 -19.83
C ARG A 20 -7.16 -5.90 -18.96
N ALA A 21 -6.05 -5.34 -19.45
CA ALA A 21 -4.83 -5.19 -18.67
C ALA A 21 -5.04 -4.29 -17.44
N ILE A 22 -5.72 -3.15 -17.63
CA ILE A 22 -6.08 -2.23 -16.54
C ILE A 22 -6.99 -2.91 -15.51
N GLN A 23 -8.00 -3.67 -15.96
CA GLN A 23 -8.89 -4.41 -15.06
C GLN A 23 -8.13 -5.48 -14.26
N LYS A 24 -7.24 -6.24 -14.90
CA LYS A 24 -6.41 -7.25 -14.22
C LYS A 24 -5.53 -6.62 -13.14
N ASN A 25 -4.86 -5.51 -13.44
CA ASN A 25 -4.03 -4.80 -12.45
C ASN A 25 -4.87 -4.27 -11.28
N ARG A 26 -6.07 -3.73 -11.54
CA ARG A 26 -6.98 -3.27 -10.46
C ARG A 26 -7.40 -4.41 -9.53
N VAL A 27 -7.67 -5.60 -10.06
CA VAL A 27 -8.02 -6.77 -9.25
C VAL A 27 -6.83 -7.19 -8.38
N LEU A 28 -5.64 -7.29 -8.96
CA LEU A 28 -4.42 -7.63 -8.22
C LEU A 28 -4.11 -6.63 -7.11
N ASP A 29 -4.18 -5.32 -7.40
CA ASP A 29 -3.97 -4.28 -6.39
C ASP A 29 -5.02 -4.34 -5.27
N THR A 30 -6.26 -4.73 -5.58
CA THR A 30 -7.31 -4.88 -4.56
C THR A 30 -7.08 -6.09 -3.67
N VAL A 31 -6.63 -7.20 -4.25
CA VAL A 31 -6.28 -8.41 -3.49
C VAL A 31 -5.08 -8.12 -2.58
N ARG A 32 -4.03 -7.48 -3.09
CA ARG A 32 -2.84 -7.14 -2.30
C ARG A 32 -3.17 -6.16 -1.18
N GLU A 33 -4.00 -5.14 -1.43
CA GLU A 33 -4.45 -4.22 -0.38
C GLU A 33 -5.14 -4.96 0.77
N LYS A 34 -6.08 -5.85 0.43
CA LYS A 34 -6.80 -6.65 1.43
C LYS A 34 -5.86 -7.53 2.24
N GLN A 35 -4.86 -8.11 1.57
CA GLN A 35 -3.85 -8.93 2.22
C GLN A 35 -3.00 -8.10 3.20
N ILE A 36 -2.43 -6.98 2.76
CA ILE A 36 -1.63 -6.09 3.62
C ILE A 36 -2.45 -5.62 4.83
N LYS A 37 -3.72 -5.24 4.64
CA LYS A 37 -4.60 -4.84 5.74
C LYS A 37 -4.82 -5.97 6.76
N LYS A 38 -4.97 -7.21 6.31
CA LYS A 38 -5.09 -8.38 7.21
C LYS A 38 -3.78 -8.61 7.98
N GLU A 39 -2.64 -8.54 7.29
CA GLU A 39 -1.32 -8.68 7.91
C GLU A 39 -1.07 -7.58 8.94
N LEU A 40 -1.43 -6.32 8.65
CA LEU A 40 -1.33 -5.20 9.60
C LEU A 40 -2.15 -5.44 10.88
N ILE A 41 -3.38 -5.95 10.75
CA ILE A 41 -4.22 -6.26 11.91
C ILE A 41 -3.57 -7.38 12.74
N TYR A 42 -3.11 -8.44 12.07
CA TYR A 42 -2.44 -9.57 12.70
C TYR A 42 -1.20 -9.13 13.48
N TYR A 43 -0.29 -8.38 12.86
CA TYR A 43 0.93 -7.94 13.52
C TYR A 43 0.68 -6.90 14.62
N LYS A 44 -0.38 -6.08 14.53
CA LYS A 44 -0.79 -5.20 15.65
C LYS A 44 -1.21 -6.00 16.88
N GLN A 45 -1.95 -7.10 16.69
CA GLN A 45 -2.31 -8.00 17.78
C GLN A 45 -1.06 -8.67 18.36
N LYS A 46 -0.16 -9.15 17.50
CA LYS A 46 1.12 -9.74 17.94
C LYS A 46 2.01 -8.77 18.70
N LEU A 47 2.04 -7.50 18.30
CA LEU A 47 2.80 -6.48 19.01
C LEU A 47 2.26 -6.30 20.44
N SER A 48 0.94 -6.21 20.59
CA SER A 48 0.30 -6.12 21.91
C SER A 48 0.60 -7.34 22.78
N GLU A 49 0.48 -8.55 22.22
CA GLU A 49 0.85 -9.80 22.92
C GLU A 49 2.31 -9.78 23.38
N SER A 50 3.24 -9.36 22.51
CA SER A 50 4.68 -9.32 22.81
C SER A 50 5.02 -8.26 23.86
N CYS A 51 4.41 -7.08 23.81
CA CYS A 51 4.56 -6.06 24.84
C CYS A 51 4.04 -6.53 26.21
N ASN A 52 2.91 -7.26 26.24
CA ASN A 52 2.40 -7.85 27.48
C ASN A 52 3.30 -8.95 28.04
N GLN A 53 4.04 -9.65 27.17
CA GLN A 53 5.04 -10.65 27.55
C GLN A 53 6.38 -10.01 27.99
N ASN A 54 6.50 -8.69 27.91
CA ASN A 54 7.74 -7.93 28.13
C ASN A 54 8.92 -8.41 27.25
N ASP A 55 8.64 -8.99 26.09
CA ASP A 55 9.66 -9.44 25.13
C ASP A 55 9.99 -8.28 24.18
N SER A 56 10.94 -7.44 24.60
CA SER A 56 11.34 -6.24 23.85
C SER A 56 11.90 -6.58 22.47
N SER A 57 12.75 -7.61 22.36
CA SER A 57 13.35 -8.03 21.09
C SER A 57 12.28 -8.37 20.06
N LYS A 58 11.33 -9.23 20.45
CA LYS A 58 10.24 -9.65 19.58
C LYS A 58 9.28 -8.50 19.27
N SER A 59 9.03 -7.60 20.22
CA SER A 59 8.23 -6.40 19.97
C SER A 59 8.87 -5.47 18.94
N PHE A 60 10.20 -5.32 18.94
CA PHE A 60 10.92 -4.55 17.93
C PHE A 60 10.87 -5.19 16.54
N GLU A 61 11.03 -6.52 16.45
CA GLU A 61 10.88 -7.25 15.18
C GLU A 61 9.47 -7.08 14.58
N ILE A 62 8.43 -7.19 15.42
CA ILE A 62 7.04 -7.00 14.99
C ILE A 62 6.79 -5.54 14.59
N LEU A 63 7.35 -4.58 15.33
CA LEU A 63 7.26 -3.16 15.00
C LEU A 63 7.87 -2.86 13.63
N GLU A 64 9.07 -3.36 13.34
CA GLU A 64 9.71 -3.21 12.03
C GLU A 64 8.81 -3.78 10.92
N LYS A 65 8.22 -4.96 11.15
CA LYS A 65 7.32 -5.57 10.18
C LYS A 65 6.05 -4.75 9.94
N LEU A 66 5.50 -4.13 10.97
CA LEU A 66 4.35 -3.22 10.85
C LEU A 66 4.69 -1.98 10.02
N ILE A 67 5.84 -1.37 10.27
CA ILE A 67 6.30 -0.20 9.50
C ILE A 67 6.52 -0.57 8.03
N GLN A 68 7.12 -1.74 7.76
CA GLN A 68 7.29 -2.25 6.39
C GLN A 68 5.93 -2.39 5.67
N LEU A 69 4.96 -3.04 6.32
CA LEU A 69 3.61 -3.23 5.74
C LEU A 69 2.87 -1.91 5.53
N GLN A 70 3.04 -0.92 6.43
CA GLN A 70 2.51 0.43 6.23
C GLN A 70 3.14 1.12 5.01
N GLY A 71 4.44 0.93 4.79
CA GLY A 71 5.15 1.42 3.61
C GLY A 71 4.63 0.80 2.32
N GLU A 72 4.47 -0.52 2.27
CA GLU A 72 3.89 -1.23 1.13
C GLU A 72 2.45 -0.76 0.82
N LEU A 73 1.66 -0.49 1.87
CA LEU A 73 0.30 0.05 1.70
C LEU A 73 0.33 1.46 1.09
N LEU A 74 1.28 2.30 1.52
CA LEU A 74 1.46 3.65 0.96
C LEU A 74 1.80 3.58 -0.53
N GLU A 75 2.77 2.74 -0.93
CA GLU A 75 3.13 2.53 -2.33
C GLU A 75 1.93 2.09 -3.17
N LEU A 76 1.15 1.15 -2.66
CA LEU A 76 -0.05 0.66 -3.32
C LEU A 76 -1.11 1.78 -3.50
N ILE A 77 -1.29 2.64 -2.49
CA ILE A 77 -2.20 3.78 -2.58
C ILE A 77 -1.74 4.75 -3.67
N LEU A 78 -0.44 5.09 -3.70
CA LEU A 78 0.13 5.97 -4.73
C LEU A 78 -0.03 5.36 -6.12
N HIS A 79 0.25 4.07 -6.29
CA HIS A 79 0.04 3.34 -7.54
C HIS A 79 -1.43 3.35 -7.99
N LYS A 80 -2.40 3.20 -7.07
CA LYS A 80 -3.83 3.31 -7.38
C LYS A 80 -4.23 4.70 -7.85
N ILE A 81 -3.68 5.75 -7.23
CA ILE A 81 -3.91 7.13 -7.67
C ILE A 81 -3.34 7.32 -9.07
N GLN A 82 -2.10 6.88 -9.32
CA GLN A 82 -1.47 6.95 -10.64
C GLN A 82 -2.28 6.22 -11.71
N ASN A 83 -2.75 5.00 -11.42
CA ASN A 83 -3.56 4.21 -12.36
C ASN A 83 -4.95 4.80 -12.63
N ARG A 84 -5.47 5.63 -11.71
CA ARG A 84 -6.77 6.28 -11.87
C ARG A 84 -6.66 7.61 -12.62
N TYR A 85 -5.64 8.42 -12.32
CA TYR A 85 -5.52 9.80 -12.82
C TYR A 85 -4.41 9.98 -13.85
N GLY A 86 -3.60 8.96 -14.10
CA GLY A 86 -2.45 9.00 -15.01
C GLY A 86 -1.20 9.65 -14.42
N TYR A 87 -1.32 10.32 -13.27
CA TYR A 87 -0.22 10.95 -12.54
C TYR A 87 -0.52 10.98 -11.04
N VAL A 88 0.52 11.17 -10.22
CA VAL A 88 0.42 11.51 -8.80
C VAL A 88 1.19 12.80 -8.62
N SER A 89 0.55 13.84 -8.05
CA SER A 89 1.24 15.11 -7.83
C SER A 89 2.19 15.01 -6.64
N ASP A 90 3.30 15.73 -6.70
CA ASP A 90 4.27 15.82 -5.61
C ASP A 90 3.62 16.28 -4.30
N ALA A 91 2.63 17.17 -4.37
CA ALA A 91 1.88 17.63 -3.20
C ALA A 91 1.09 16.50 -2.52
N ILE A 92 0.52 15.56 -3.29
CA ILE A 92 -0.18 14.38 -2.75
C ILE A 92 0.85 13.41 -2.15
N THR A 93 1.93 13.13 -2.87
CA THR A 93 3.02 12.25 -2.41
C THR A 93 3.57 12.75 -1.08
N GLN A 94 3.96 14.03 -1.00
CA GLN A 94 4.50 14.64 0.22
C GLN A 94 3.50 14.58 1.39
N LYS A 95 2.21 14.82 1.14
CA LYS A 95 1.18 14.72 2.19
C LYS A 95 1.07 13.30 2.75
N LEU A 96 1.00 12.30 1.88
CA LEU A 96 0.87 10.90 2.30
C LEU A 96 2.14 10.38 2.98
N THR A 97 3.32 10.72 2.46
CA THR A 97 4.61 10.38 3.09
C THR A 97 4.75 11.01 4.48
N LYS A 98 4.33 12.27 4.67
CA LYS A 98 4.34 12.91 6.00
C LYS A 98 3.45 12.19 7.00
N ILE A 99 2.27 11.74 6.57
CA ILE A 99 1.36 10.96 7.43
C ILE A 99 2.03 9.63 7.81
N PHE A 100 2.57 8.90 6.84
CA PHE A 100 3.30 7.65 7.09
C PHE A 100 4.43 7.83 8.11
N ILE A 101 5.32 8.81 7.89
CA ILE A 101 6.45 9.07 8.79
C ILE A 101 5.96 9.38 10.20
N ARG A 102 4.94 10.24 10.33
CA ARG A 102 4.38 10.62 11.63
C ARG A 102 3.81 9.40 12.36
N ASP A 103 2.99 8.61 11.69
CA ASP A 103 2.29 7.48 12.30
C ASP A 103 3.28 6.35 12.66
N SER A 104 4.30 6.10 11.84
CA SER A 104 5.37 5.14 12.16
C SER A 104 6.26 5.60 13.31
N HIS A 105 6.55 6.90 13.39
CA HIS A 105 7.29 7.48 14.52
C HIS A 105 6.49 7.38 15.82
N GLU A 106 5.20 7.70 15.80
CA GLU A 106 4.32 7.57 16.96
C GLU A 106 4.22 6.13 17.44
N LEU A 107 4.06 5.17 16.52
CA LEU A 107 4.04 3.75 16.86
C LEU A 107 5.35 3.32 17.54
N SER A 108 6.49 3.74 16.98
CA SER A 108 7.81 3.43 17.54
C SER A 108 8.00 4.04 18.93
N LYS A 109 7.57 5.29 19.12
CA LYS A 109 7.62 5.98 20.42
C LYS A 109 6.79 5.26 21.48
N ASN A 110 5.61 4.76 21.12
CA ASN A 110 4.74 4.05 22.07
C ASN A 110 5.37 2.75 22.53
N VAL A 111 6.01 2.00 21.62
CA VAL A 111 6.76 0.77 21.98
C VAL A 111 7.96 1.11 22.86
N LEU A 112 8.74 2.15 22.52
CA LEU A 112 9.89 2.56 23.33
C LEU A 112 9.48 3.00 24.74
N THR A 113 8.41 3.79 24.84
CA THR A 113 7.87 4.24 26.14
C THR A 113 7.43 3.04 26.99
N HIS A 114 6.83 2.02 26.41
CA HIS A 114 6.41 0.82 27.15
C HIS A 114 7.57 0.10 27.84
N PHE A 115 8.74 0.05 27.21
CA PHE A 115 9.90 -0.69 27.73
C PHE A 115 10.88 0.16 28.53
N TYR A 116 10.93 1.47 28.28
CA TYR A 116 11.99 2.35 28.79
C TYR A 116 11.49 3.66 29.43
N GLY A 117 10.17 3.89 29.47
CA GLY A 117 9.54 5.09 30.05
C GLY A 117 8.91 4.80 31.40
#